data_AF-A0A6G3WJT4-F1
#
_entry.id   AF-A0A6G3WJT4-F1
#
_cell.length_a   1.000
_cell.length_b   1.000
_cell.length_c   1.000
_cell.angle_alpha   90.00
_cell.angle_beta   90.00
_cell.angle_gamma   90.00
#
_symmetry.space_group_name_H-M   'P 1'
#
loop_
_entity.id
_entity.type
_entity.pdbx_description
1 polymer ?
#
loop_
_entity_poly.entity_id
_entity_poly.type
_entity_poly.pdbx_seq_one_letter_code
_entity_poly.pdbx_strand_id
1 'polypeptide(L)'
;VVGVHGVGGLIGLIMVGLFATARISGKEGLFYGGGWGLLGKQLVAIVSVMAFSFVLTWIIAKAVDLTVGFRAKEEYGTVPGEEAERAYDFQTAERLGALVSGKPASSDDELVQQISRLL
;
A
#
# COMPACT_ATOMS: atom_id res chain seq x y z
N VAL A 1 -2.05 -3.35 -4.59
CA VAL A 1 -1.07 -4.42 -4.22
C VAL A 1 -1.68 -5.82 -4.30
N VAL A 2 -2.78 -6.14 -3.60
CA VAL A 2 -3.36 -7.52 -3.56
C VAL A 2 -3.66 -8.11 -4.94
N GLY A 3 -4.30 -7.36 -5.85
CA GLY A 3 -4.62 -7.86 -7.19
C GLY A 3 -3.38 -8.18 -8.04
N VAL A 4 -2.38 -7.28 -8.07
CA VAL A 4 -1.20 -7.49 -8.91
C VAL A 4 -0.17 -8.41 -8.25
N HIS A 5 0.10 -8.24 -6.96
CA HIS A 5 1.16 -8.96 -6.26
C HIS A 5 0.64 -10.26 -5.63
N GLY A 6 -0.51 -10.20 -4.95
CA GLY A 6 -1.11 -11.38 -4.31
C GLY A 6 -1.62 -12.38 -5.35
N VAL A 7 -2.57 -11.95 -6.20
CA VAL A 7 -3.13 -12.83 -7.24
C VAL A 7 -2.10 -13.14 -8.32
N GLY A 8 -1.31 -12.15 -8.75
CA GLY A 8 -0.23 -12.40 -9.72
C GLY A 8 0.84 -13.37 -9.21
N GLY A 9 1.25 -13.26 -7.94
CA GLY A 9 2.18 -14.20 -7.31
C GLY A 9 1.60 -15.61 -7.20
N LEU A 10 0.33 -15.73 -6.79
CA LEU A 10 -0.40 -17.00 -6.71
C LEU A 10 -0.42 -17.71 -8.08
N ILE A 11 -0.87 -17.01 -9.12
CA ILE A 11 -0.94 -17.55 -10.48
C ILE A 11 0.47 -17.89 -10.97
N GLY A 12 1.46 -17.05 -10.71
CA GLY A 12 2.86 -17.29 -11.07
C GLY A 12 3.44 -18.57 -10.48
N LEU A 13 3.22 -18.83 -9.19
CA LEU A 13 3.67 -20.05 -8.51
C LEU A 13 3.01 -21.31 -9.08
N ILE A 14 1.71 -21.25 -9.39
CA ILE A 14 1.01 -22.33 -10.09
C ILE A 14 1.61 -22.56 -11.48
N MET A 15 1.84 -21.49 -12.24
CA MET A 15 2.46 -21.54 -13.57
C MET A 15 3.86 -22.18 -13.54
N VAL A 16 4.68 -21.91 -12.51
CA VAL A 16 5.97 -22.62 -12.32
C VAL A 16 5.75 -24.13 -12.16
N GLY A 17 4.77 -24.53 -11.35
CA GLY A 17 4.44 -25.94 -11.13
C GLY A 17 3.96 -26.66 -12.40
N LEU A 18 3.32 -25.94 -13.31
CA LEU A 18 2.79 -26.48 -14.57
C LEU A 18 3.83 -26.48 -15.70
N PHE A 19 4.56 -25.38 -15.87
CA PHE A 19 5.32 -25.07 -17.08
C PHE A 19 6.85 -25.01 -16.90
N ALA A 20 7.41 -25.33 -15.73
CA ALA A 20 8.86 -25.38 -15.60
C ALA A 20 9.49 -26.39 -16.57
N THR A 21 10.64 -26.05 -17.15
CA THR A 21 11.39 -26.94 -18.04
C THR A 21 12.78 -27.25 -17.49
N ALA A 22 13.22 -28.51 -17.66
CA ALA A 22 14.54 -28.95 -17.21
C ALA A 22 15.67 -28.12 -17.82
N ARG A 23 15.51 -27.66 -19.07
CA ARG A 23 16.50 -26.83 -19.77
C ARG A 23 16.84 -25.52 -19.03
N ILE A 24 15.86 -24.94 -18.34
CA ILE A 24 16.03 -23.64 -17.66
C ILE A 24 16.36 -23.82 -16.18
N SER A 25 15.67 -24.74 -15.50
CA SER A 25 15.69 -24.82 -14.03
C SER A 25 16.17 -26.16 -13.47
N GLY A 26 16.51 -27.13 -14.32
CA GLY A 26 16.82 -28.51 -13.93
C GLY A 26 15.61 -29.28 -13.36
N LYS A 27 14.41 -28.69 -13.41
CA LYS A 27 13.15 -29.30 -12.93
C LYS A 27 12.09 -29.21 -14.02
N GLU A 28 11.21 -30.19 -14.05
CA GLU A 28 10.09 -30.25 -14.98
C GLU A 28 8.78 -29.97 -14.24
N GLY A 29 7.94 -29.16 -14.87
CA GLY A 29 6.56 -28.95 -14.47
C GLY A 29 5.67 -30.11 -14.90
N LEU A 30 4.43 -30.08 -14.42
CA LEU A 30 3.47 -31.16 -14.64
C LEU A 30 3.23 -31.45 -16.13
N PHE A 31 3.17 -30.42 -16.98
CA PHE A 31 2.92 -30.59 -18.42
C PHE A 31 4.14 -31.09 -19.21
N TYR A 32 5.32 -31.15 -18.58
CA TYR A 32 6.55 -31.63 -19.19
C TYR A 32 7.03 -32.96 -18.62
N GLY A 33 6.20 -33.66 -17.84
CA GLY A 33 6.52 -35.00 -17.32
C GLY A 33 7.14 -35.03 -15.92
N GLY A 34 7.34 -33.88 -15.27
CA GLY A 34 7.90 -33.79 -13.92
C GLY A 34 6.99 -34.29 -12.78
N GLY A 35 5.77 -34.72 -13.12
CA GLY A 35 4.76 -35.20 -12.18
C GLY A 35 4.30 -34.14 -11.16
N TRP A 36 3.67 -34.60 -10.07
CA TRP A 36 3.13 -33.72 -9.03
C TRP A 36 4.20 -33.13 -8.09
N GLY A 37 5.45 -33.56 -8.20
CA GLY A 37 6.50 -33.21 -7.26
C GLY A 37 6.82 -31.72 -7.20
N LEU A 38 6.85 -31.01 -8.34
CA LEU A 38 7.09 -29.57 -8.38
C LEU A 38 5.82 -28.78 -8.03
N LEU A 39 4.70 -29.08 -8.71
CA LEU A 39 3.43 -28.39 -8.48
C LEU A 39 2.96 -28.51 -7.01
N GLY A 40 3.07 -29.69 -6.40
CA GLY A 40 2.71 -29.89 -4.99
C GLY A 40 3.53 -29.02 -4.04
N LYS A 41 4.84 -28.87 -4.28
CA LYS A 41 5.69 -27.97 -3.49
C LYS A 41 5.25 -26.50 -3.65
N GLN A 42 4.89 -26.07 -4.86
CA GLN A 42 4.39 -24.71 -5.08
C GLN A 42 3.06 -24.47 -4.36
N LEU A 43 2.13 -25.43 -4.39
CA LEU A 43 0.86 -25.32 -3.67
C LEU A 43 1.04 -25.23 -2.15
N VAL A 44 1.94 -26.04 -1.57
CA VAL A 44 2.27 -25.96 -0.14
C VAL A 44 2.91 -24.60 0.19
N ALA A 45 3.81 -24.10 -0.66
CA ALA A 45 4.42 -22.78 -0.47
C ALA A 45 3.38 -21.66 -0.51
N ILE A 46 2.46 -21.68 -1.47
CA ILE A 46 1.34 -20.74 -1.59
C ILE A 46 0.54 -20.69 -0.28
N VAL A 47 0.03 -21.84 0.18
CA VAL A 47 -0.83 -21.90 1.36
C VAL A 47 -0.08 -21.45 2.61
N SER A 48 1.17 -21.90 2.76
CA SER A 48 2.01 -21.54 3.92
C SER A 48 2.28 -20.03 3.97
N VAL A 49 2.67 -19.42 2.84
CA VAL A 49 2.97 -17.98 2.77
C VAL A 49 1.71 -17.15 2.94
N MET A 50 0.58 -17.55 2.32
CA MET A 50 -0.70 -16.85 2.49
C MET A 50 -1.17 -16.88 3.95
N ALA A 51 -1.15 -18.04 4.59
CA ALA A 51 -1.56 -18.18 5.98
C ALA A 51 -0.64 -17.38 6.92
N PHE A 52 0.67 -17.54 6.78
CA PHE A 52 1.64 -16.82 7.61
C PHE A 52 1.51 -15.31 7.45
N SER A 53 1.54 -14.80 6.21
CA SER A 53 1.50 -13.36 5.95
C SER A 53 0.18 -12.73 6.38
N PHE A 54 -0.95 -13.37 6.11
CA PHE A 54 -2.26 -12.85 6.51
C PHE A 54 -2.42 -12.83 8.04
N VAL A 55 -2.17 -13.98 8.71
CA VAL A 55 -2.40 -14.11 10.15
C VAL A 55 -1.46 -13.19 10.93
N LEU A 56 -0.16 -13.21 10.62
CA LEU A 56 0.80 -12.40 11.36
C LEU A 56 0.58 -10.90 11.12
N THR A 57 0.34 -10.49 9.87
CA THR A 57 0.05 -9.08 9.56
C THR A 57 -1.24 -8.64 10.24
N TRP A 58 -2.28 -9.48 10.26
CA TRP A 58 -3.53 -9.17 10.95
C TRP A 58 -3.34 -8.98 12.46
N ILE A 59 -2.59 -9.86 13.11
CA ILE A 59 -2.24 -9.73 14.54
C ILE A 59 -1.50 -8.43 14.80
N ILE A 60 -0.47 -8.13 14.00
CA ILE A 60 0.31 -6.89 14.14
C ILE A 60 -0.57 -5.66 13.92
N ALA A 61 -1.35 -5.65 12.84
CA ALA A 61 -2.25 -4.54 12.52
C ALA A 61 -3.24 -4.30 13.66
N LYS A 62 -3.81 -5.37 14.24
CA LYS A 62 -4.70 -5.26 15.40
C LYS A 62 -4.01 -4.78 16.67
N ALA A 63 -2.80 -5.24 16.95
CA ALA A 63 -2.03 -4.77 18.09
C ALA A 63 -1.72 -3.26 17.97
N VAL A 64 -1.35 -2.79 16.77
CA VAL A 64 -1.14 -1.36 16.50
C VAL A 64 -2.45 -0.56 16.63
N ASP A 65 -3.53 -1.07 16.05
CA ASP A 65 -4.86 -0.46 16.11
C ASP A 65 -5.35 -0.25 17.55
N LEU A 66 -5.09 -1.23 18.43
CA LEU A 66 -5.47 -1.17 19.84
C LEU A 66 -4.56 -0.28 20.70
N THR A 67 -3.30 -0.08 20.31
CA THR A 67 -2.31 0.63 21.13
C THR A 67 -2.23 2.11 20.80
N VAL A 68 -2.09 2.45 19.51
CA VAL A 68 -1.89 3.84 19.06
C VAL A 68 -2.95 4.30 18.05
N GLY A 69 -3.76 3.37 17.53
CA GLY A 69 -4.71 3.63 16.44
C GLY A 69 -4.04 3.53 15.08
N PHE A 70 -4.55 2.64 14.22
CA PHE A 70 -3.92 2.33 12.93
C PHE A 70 -4.28 3.33 11.82
N ARG A 71 -5.47 3.94 11.92
CA ARG A 71 -6.01 4.89 10.93
C ARG A 71 -6.48 6.15 11.65
N ALA A 72 -6.26 7.30 11.02
CA ALA A 72 -6.81 8.57 11.48
C ALA A 72 -8.34 8.50 11.55
N LYS A 73 -8.93 9.12 12.58
CA LYS A 73 -10.38 9.15 12.79
C LYS A 73 -11.10 10.04 11.78
N GLU A 74 -10.44 11.12 11.37
CA GLU A 74 -10.93 11.94 10.26
C GLU A 74 -10.67 11.18 8.96
N GLU A 75 -11.74 10.98 8.21
CA GLU A 75 -11.63 10.58 6.83
C GLU A 75 -10.86 11.68 6.10
N TYR A 76 -9.84 11.32 5.32
CA TYR A 76 -9.29 12.25 4.33
C TYR A 76 -10.43 12.55 3.35
N GLY A 77 -11.31 13.49 3.69
CA GLY A 77 -12.49 13.87 2.90
C GLY A 77 -12.10 14.41 1.53
N THR A 78 -10.81 14.72 1.37
CA THR A 78 -10.14 14.90 0.10
C THR A 78 -8.67 14.59 0.40
N VAL A 79 -8.06 13.64 -0.30
CA VAL A 79 -6.59 13.63 -0.35
C VAL A 79 -6.24 14.92 -1.12
N PRO A 80 -5.51 15.89 -0.54
CA PRO A 80 -5.03 17.02 -1.32
C PRO A 80 -4.20 16.44 -2.48
N GLY A 81 -4.73 16.51 -3.70
CA GLY A 81 -4.14 15.86 -4.87
C GLY A 81 -4.80 14.57 -5.36
N GLU A 82 -6.08 14.30 -5.11
CA GLU A 82 -6.81 13.26 -5.88
C GLU A 82 -6.70 13.44 -7.40
N GLU A 83 -6.53 14.68 -7.87
CA GLU A 83 -6.19 15.01 -9.26
C GLU A 83 -4.70 15.32 -9.50
N ALA A 84 -3.87 15.39 -8.45
CA ALA A 84 -2.49 15.85 -8.57
C ALA A 84 -1.51 14.69 -8.41
N GLU A 85 -0.70 14.47 -9.44
CA GLU A 85 0.51 13.63 -9.45
C GLU A 85 1.62 14.17 -8.51
N ARG A 86 1.27 14.67 -7.32
CA ARG A 86 2.18 15.35 -6.40
C ARG A 86 2.03 14.82 -4.98
N ALA A 87 3.18 14.46 -4.40
CA ALA A 87 3.28 13.86 -3.07
C ALA A 87 3.12 14.85 -1.89
N TYR A 88 3.07 16.15 -2.16
CA TYR A 88 2.98 17.20 -1.14
C TYR A 88 1.83 18.16 -1.44
N ASP A 89 1.18 18.64 -0.39
CA ASP A 89 0.19 19.70 -0.47
C ASP A 89 0.87 21.06 -0.68
N PHE A 90 1.06 21.41 -1.95
CA PHE A 90 1.55 22.74 -2.34
C PHE A 90 0.45 23.81 -2.31
N GLN A 91 -0.84 23.45 -2.26
CA GLN A 91 -1.92 24.43 -2.15
C GLN A 91 -1.92 25.10 -0.78
N THR A 92 -1.62 24.34 0.28
CA THR A 92 -1.41 24.92 1.61
C THR A 92 -0.21 25.86 1.63
N ALA A 93 0.90 25.50 0.96
CA ALA A 93 2.07 26.37 0.83
C ALA A 93 1.79 27.64 0.00
N GLU A 94 0.99 27.54 -1.06
CA GLU A 94 0.58 28.67 -1.91
C GLU A 94 -0.41 29.60 -1.19
N ARG A 95 -1.36 29.05 -0.43
CA ARG A 95 -2.27 29.82 0.44
C ARG A 95 -1.50 30.56 1.53
N LEU A 96 -0.53 29.90 2.16
CA LEU A 96 0.39 30.55 3.12
C LEU A 96 1.22 31.65 2.45
N GLY A 97 1.74 31.40 1.25
CA GLY A 97 2.46 32.39 0.45
C GLY A 97 1.60 33.62 0.11
N ALA A 98 0.34 33.42 -0.29
CA ALA A 98 -0.61 34.48 -0.60
C ALA A 98 -0.99 35.33 0.63
N LEU A 99 -1.01 34.73 1.83
CA LEU A 99 -1.21 35.45 3.09
C LEU A 99 0.01 36.27 3.51
N VAL A 100 1.20 35.70 3.36
CA VAL A 100 2.47 36.38 3.66
C VAL A 100 2.75 37.50 2.65
N SER A 101 2.31 37.32 1.40
CA SER A 101 2.47 38.31 0.31
C SER A 101 1.29 39.29 0.21
N GLY A 102 0.22 39.04 0.97
CA GLY A 102 -0.99 39.85 1.01
C GLY A 102 -0.80 41.12 1.84
N LYS A 103 -1.88 41.88 2.02
CA LYS A 103 -1.87 43.06 2.89
C LYS A 103 -1.54 42.60 4.32
N PRO A 104 -0.49 43.13 4.98
CA PRO A 104 -0.16 42.73 6.34
C PRO A 104 -1.38 42.99 7.21
N ALA A 105 -1.74 42.02 8.04
CA ALA A 105 -2.84 42.18 8.96
C ALA A 105 -2.62 43.42 9.81
N SER A 106 -3.70 44.15 10.03
CA SER A 106 -3.65 45.44 10.69
C SER A 106 -3.56 45.31 12.22
N SER A 107 -3.78 44.10 12.76
CA SER A 107 -3.74 43.79 14.18
C SER A 107 -3.45 42.30 14.44
N ASP A 108 -2.99 42.00 15.65
CA ASP A 108 -2.71 40.63 16.10
C ASP A 108 -3.98 39.77 16.13
N ASP A 109 -5.14 40.33 16.47
CA ASP A 109 -6.43 39.63 16.45
C ASP A 109 -6.84 39.21 15.04
N GLU A 110 -6.54 40.06 14.05
CA GLU A 110 -6.77 39.76 12.63
C GLU A 110 -5.85 38.64 12.15
N LEU A 111 -4.57 38.64 12.57
CA LEU A 111 -3.64 37.54 12.30
C LEU A 111 -4.13 36.22 12.91
N VAL A 112 -4.54 36.24 14.17
CA VAL A 112 -5.01 35.04 14.87
C VAL A 112 -6.27 34.47 14.22
N GLN A 113 -7.21 35.33 13.78
CA GLN A 113 -8.38 34.86 13.04
C GLN A 113 -8.05 34.32 11.65
N GLN A 114 -7.10 34.93 10.94
CA GLN A 114 -6.65 34.43 9.64
C GLN A 114 -5.97 33.06 9.77
N ILE A 115 -5.09 32.89 10.76
CA ILE A 115 -4.42 31.61 11.06
C ILE A 115 -5.45 30.54 11.46
N SER A 116 -6.43 30.89 12.30
CA SER A 116 -7.46 29.96 12.78
C SER A 116 -8.44 29.50 11.69
N ARG A 117 -8.50 30.15 10.54
CA ARG A 117 -9.31 29.72 9.38
C ARG A 117 -8.57 28.79 8.42
N LEU A 118 -7.26 28.64 8.58
CA LEU A 118 -6.41 27.81 7.72
C LEU A 118 -6.11 26.43 8.31
N LEU A 119 -6.21 26.32 9.63
CA LEU A 119 -6.15 25.08 10.40
C LEU A 119 -7.55 24.49 10.53
#